data_AF-A0A520BB98-F1
#
_entry.id   AF-A0A520BB98-F1
#
_cell.length_a   1.000
_cell.length_b   1.000
_cell.length_c   1.000
_cell.angle_alpha   90.00
_cell.angle_beta   90.00
_cell.angle_gamma   90.00
#
_symmetry.space_group_name_H-M   'P 1'
#
loop_
_entity.id
_entity.type
_entity.pdbx_description
1 polymer ?
#
loop_
_entity_poly.entity_id
_entity_poly.type
_entity_poly.pdbx_seq_one_letter_code
_entity_poly.pdbx_strand_id
1 'polypeptide(L)' 'MTTFSFEIEPSEVSKLKAVLKALGVKKIKIEEDKTEMSKQEFDEKLKKAKSGSGTILKSKEDVNAFFDSL' A
#
# COMPACT_ATOMS: atom_id res chain seq x y z
N MET A 1 -11.00 6.61 3.97
CA MET A 1 -9.55 6.87 4.12
C MET A 1 -8.87 5.52 4.00
N THR A 2 -8.13 5.28 2.92
CA THR A 2 -7.56 3.97 2.59
C THR A 2 -6.10 3.95 3.06
N THR A 3 -5.75 2.97 3.90
CA THR A 3 -4.40 2.79 4.41
C THR A 3 -3.76 1.61 3.68
N PHE A 4 -2.61 1.85 3.04
CA PHE A 4 -1.80 0.81 2.42
C PHE A 4 -0.61 0.48 3.33
N SER A 5 -0.42 -0.81 3.61
CA SER A 5 0.69 -1.31 4.40
C SER A 5 1.48 -2.31 3.56
N PHE A 6 2.79 -2.11 3.45
CA PHE A 6 3.70 -2.95 2.69
C PHE A 6 5.06 -2.93 3.38
N GLU A 7 5.78 -4.05 3.29
CA GLU A 7 7.15 -4.16 3.77
C GLU A 7 8.10 -3.58 2.71
N ILE A 8 8.95 -2.65 3.10
CA ILE A 8 9.91 -1.99 2.20
C ILE A 8 11.18 -1.67 2.97
N GLU A 9 12.33 -1.77 2.32
CA GLU A 9 13.56 -1.29 2.92
C GLU A 9 13.49 0.22 3.16
N PRO A 10 14.00 0.74 4.29
CA PRO A 10 13.97 2.17 4.59
C PRO A 10 14.62 3.03 3.49
N SER A 11 15.64 2.48 2.82
CA SER A 11 16.36 3.10 1.69
C SER A 11 15.46 3.33 0.46
N GLU A 12 14.39 2.55 0.31
CA GLU A 12 13.51 2.55 -0.87
C GLU A 12 12.23 3.37 -0.66
N VAL A 13 11.92 3.77 0.59
CA VAL A 13 10.76 4.62 0.95
C VAL A 13 10.75 5.92 0.13
N SER A 14 11.92 6.52 -0.07
CA SER A 14 12.09 7.75 -0.86
C SER A 14 11.67 7.56 -2.33
N LYS A 15 12.07 6.43 -2.94
CA LYS A 15 11.72 6.08 -4.33
C LYS A 15 10.22 5.87 -4.46
N LEU A 16 9.62 5.14 -3.52
CA LEU A 16 8.18 4.89 -3.52
C LEU A 16 7.39 6.21 -3.43
N LYS A 17 7.80 7.12 -2.56
CA LYS A 17 7.18 8.45 -2.44
C LYS A 17 7.25 9.24 -3.76
N ALA A 18 8.36 9.14 -4.50
CA ALA A 18 8.51 9.78 -5.79
C ALA A 18 7.56 9.18 -6.84
N VAL A 19 7.45 7.86 -6.90
CA VAL A 19 6.52 7.16 -7.81
C VAL A 19 5.07 7.53 -7.50
N LEU A 20 4.65 7.48 -6.23
CA LEU A 20 3.27 7.80 -5.84
C LEU A 20 2.91 9.27 -6.13
N LYS A 21 3.85 10.21 -5.99
CA LYS A 21 3.65 11.60 -6.42
C LYS A 21 3.50 11.72 -7.93
N ALA A 22 4.31 10.99 -8.71
CA ALA A 22 4.22 10.99 -10.17
C ALA A 22 2.88 10.42 -10.66
N LEU A 23 2.29 9.48 -9.91
CA LEU A 23 0.95 8.95 -10.15
C LEU A 23 -0.19 9.89 -9.69
N GLY A 24 0.11 11.12 -9.25
CA GLY A 24 -0.89 12.14 -8.94
C GLY A 24 -1.39 12.15 -7.49
N VAL A 25 -0.82 11.34 -6.60
CA VAL A 25 -1.25 11.33 -5.19
C VAL A 25 -0.77 12.60 -4.48
N LYS A 26 -1.70 13.53 -4.22
CA LYS A 26 -1.41 14.86 -3.65
C LYS A 26 -1.12 14.87 -2.14
N LYS A 27 -1.69 13.93 -1.38
CA LYS A 27 -1.51 13.84 0.09
C LYS A 27 -1.16 12.41 0.49
N ILE A 28 0.13 12.16 0.71
CA ILE A 28 0.63 10.88 1.23
C ILE A 28 1.12 11.10 2.65
N LYS A 29 0.49 10.44 3.62
CA LYS A 29 1.00 10.32 4.98
C LYS A 29 1.69 8.95 5.08
N ILE A 30 3.02 8.94 5.06
CA ILE A 30 3.81 7.72 5.31
C ILE A 30 4.11 7.75 6.80
N GLU A 31 3.49 6.85 7.55
CA GLU A 31 3.86 6.58 8.92
C GLU A 31 4.76 5.35 8.89
N GLU A 32 6.02 5.53 9.28
CA GLU A 32 6.87 4.37 9.59
C GLU A 32 6.28 3.71 10.83
N ASP A 33 5.72 2.52 10.62
CA ASP A 33 5.24 1.69 11.71
C ASP A 33 6.48 1.22 12.49
N LYS A 34 6.85 1.97 13.53
CA LYS A 34 7.97 1.63 14.44
C LYS A 34 7.67 0.42 15.30
N THR A 35 6.44 -0.07 15.26
CA THR A 35 6.06 -1.33 15.84
C THR A 35 6.68 -2.41 14.96
N GLU A 36 7.71 -3.09 15.47
CA GLU A 36 8.27 -4.29 14.85
C GLU A 36 7.17 -5.34 14.74
N MET A 37 6.38 -5.29 13.67
CA MET A 37 5.38 -6.28 13.39
C MET A 37 6.12 -7.56 13.02
N SER A 38 5.85 -8.64 13.74
CA SER A 38 6.46 -9.91 13.40
C SER A 38 6.01 -10.32 11.99
N LYS A 39 6.90 -10.97 11.25
CA LYS A 39 6.60 -11.48 9.90
C LYS A 39 5.32 -12.33 9.87
N GLN A 40 5.03 -13.05 10.96
CA GLN A 40 3.83 -13.85 11.13
C GLN A 40 2.55 -13.01 11.21
N GLU A 41 2.55 -11.90 11.95
CA GLU A 41 1.41 -10.99 12.04
C GLU A 41 1.14 -10.27 10.72
N PHE A 42 2.21 -9.90 10.01
CA PHE A 42 2.09 -9.33 8.67
C PHE A 42 1.47 -10.33 7.69
N ASP A 43 1.96 -11.57 7.67
CA ASP A 43 1.41 -12.64 6.83
C ASP A 43 -0.06 -12.95 7.17
N GLU A 44 -0.45 -12.89 8.44
CA GLU A 44 -1.85 -13.07 8.85
C GLU A 44 -2.75 -11.93 8.33
N LYS A 45 -2.29 -10.67 8.44
CA LYS A 45 -3.01 -9.52 7.88
C LYS A 45 -3.09 -9.59 6.36
N LEU A 46 -2.02 -10.02 5.70
CA LEU A 46 -2.00 -10.21 4.25
C LEU A 46 -2.95 -11.32 3.80
N LYS A 47 -2.99 -12.44 4.55
CA LYS A 47 -3.96 -13.52 4.33
C LYS A 47 -5.39 -13.05 4.52
N LYS A 48 -5.68 -12.26 5.57
CA LYS A 48 -7.01 -11.65 5.80
C LYS A 48 -7.41 -10.70 4.67
N ALA A 49 -6.48 -9.89 4.16
CA ALA A 49 -6.74 -9.02 3.02
C ALA A 49 -7.04 -9.81 1.73
N LYS A 50 -6.30 -10.91 1.49
CA LYS A 50 -6.52 -11.81 0.35
C LYS A 50 -7.82 -12.61 0.43
N SER A 51 -8.36 -12.86 1.63
CA SER A 51 -9.52 -13.73 1.85
C SER A 51 -10.89 -13.03 1.79
N GLY A 52 -10.95 -11.75 1.39
CA GLY A 52 -12.20 -11.19 0.85
C GLY A 52 -12.71 -9.88 1.44
N SER A 53 -11.88 -9.08 2.12
CA SER A 53 -12.28 -7.75 2.61
C SER A 53 -11.52 -6.60 1.95
N GLY A 54 -10.82 -6.84 0.83
CA GLY A 54 -10.07 -5.82 0.11
C GLY A 54 -10.28 -5.93 -1.40
N THR A 55 -10.34 -4.80 -2.08
CA THR A 55 -10.34 -4.74 -3.55
C THR A 55 -8.97 -5.23 -4.04
N ILE A 56 -8.93 -6.44 -4.60
CA ILE A 56 -7.74 -6.96 -5.27
C ILE A 56 -7.71 -6.38 -6.68
N LEU A 57 -6.78 -5.46 -6.94
CA LEU A 57 -6.55 -4.91 -8.27
C LEU A 57 -5.77 -5.94 -9.08
N LYS A 58 -6.41 -6.55 -10.09
CA LYS A 58 -5.84 -7.68 -10.85
C LYS A 58 -5.32 -7.26 -12.21
N SER A 59 -5.79 -6.13 -12.73
CA SER A 59 -5.47 -5.62 -14.06
C SER A 59 -4.97 -4.18 -14.00
N LYS A 60 -4.31 -3.73 -15.08
CA LYS A 60 -3.84 -2.35 -15.21
C LYS A 60 -5.03 -1.37 -15.23
N GLU A 61 -6.14 -1.81 -15.80
CA GLU A 61 -7.41 -1.10 -15.85
C GLU A 61 -8.00 -0.93 -14.45
N ASP A 62 -7.95 -1.96 -13.60
CA ASP A 62 -8.39 -1.86 -12.19
C ASP A 62 -7.53 -0.86 -11.42
N VAL A 63 -6.22 -0.85 -11.66
CA VAL A 63 -5.30 0.08 -11.02
C VAL A 63 -5.64 1.52 -11.39
N ASN A 64 -5.82 1.80 -12.69
CA ASN A 64 -6.18 3.12 -13.17
C ASN A 64 -7.55 3.56 -12.61
N ALA A 65 -8.56 2.69 -12.69
CA ALA A 65 -9.90 2.99 -12.18
C ALA A 65 -9.91 3.26 -10.66
N PHE A 66 -9.07 2.57 -9.90
CA PHE A 66 -8.91 2.81 -8.47
C PHE A 66 -8.32 4.20 -8.19
N PHE A 67 -7.26 4.59 -8.90
CA PHE A 67 -6.64 5.91 -8.73
C PHE A 67 -7.52 7.05 -9.26
N ASP A 68 -8.31 6.82 -10.31
CA ASP A 68 -9.28 7.80 -10.82
C ASP A 68 -10.47 8.00 -9.87
N SER A 69 -10.77 7.02 -9.00
CA SER A 69 -11.86 7.11 -8.01
C SER A 69 -11.50 7.86 -6.71
N LEU A 70 -10.24 8.29 -6.59
CA LEU A 70 -9.61 8.78 -5.35
C LEU A 70 -9.53 10.31 -5.30
#